data_AF-A0A5B0PCJ1-F1
#
_entry.id   AF-A0A5B0PCJ1-F1
#
_cell.length_a   1.000
_cell.length_b   1.000
_cell.length_c   1.000
_cell.angle_alpha   90.00
_cell.angle_beta   90.00
_cell.angle_gamma   90.00
#
_symmetry.space_group_name_H-M   'P 1'
#
loop_
_entity.id
_entity.type
_entity.pdbx_description
1 polymer ?
#
loop_
_entity_poly.entity_id
_entity_poly.type
_entity_poly.pdbx_seq_one_letter_code
_entity_poly.pdbx_strand_id
1 'polypeptide(L)'
;MPTREEELDQFWTGKPEETSAGSVRTRKRTRGGKEGAGGQKKKTQKTADGSTGIFDDPSDSEASGPEALELAQESRGLGKSQQHPLLSLRAHQKAFSDCWIAFLSRQDLAESDIKRILNLLHDQVIPHMIDPKILMDFLVDCLDYGGSISVLSLNALFTLISKHNLDYPDFYTRLYALLDSSIMHTRHRPRFFRMLEVFLSSTHLPVNIVASFVKKIARLSLFAPPAATISVVPFCYNLIKLHPTVMALLHRLPDPNSKSLKALPINGKLLFIPFLFFSNPLMGVFFGGRVDPFKLDEPDPLKTDAIFSSAWELVGLRSHYLASISTLFKVFQESFDKPKYDLEDFLDHSYSTLIDTELTRMIKKPPALSLFSISYKEPASSSSSTASAALGSKKSPVVVDDIVNQMWKI
;
A
#
# COMPACT_ATOMS: atom_id res chain seq x y z
N MET A 1 -8.15 -21.80 -31.81
CA MET A 1 -7.67 -20.77 -32.76
C MET A 1 -7.60 -21.42 -34.14
N PRO A 2 -7.98 -20.73 -35.22
CA PRO A 2 -7.90 -21.29 -36.56
C PRO A 2 -6.45 -21.62 -36.90
N THR A 3 -6.22 -22.73 -37.59
CA THR A 3 -4.85 -23.23 -37.88
C THR A 3 -4.49 -23.13 -39.36
N ARG A 4 -5.41 -22.63 -40.18
CA ARG A 4 -5.24 -22.44 -41.63
C ARG A 4 -5.46 -21.00 -42.03
N GLU A 5 -4.75 -20.56 -43.07
CA GLU A 5 -4.73 -19.17 -43.54
C GLU A 5 -6.11 -18.68 -43.99
N GLU A 6 -6.88 -19.54 -44.67
CA GLU A 6 -8.25 -19.24 -45.11
C GLU A 6 -9.26 -19.12 -43.94
N GLU A 7 -9.00 -19.80 -42.82
CA GLU A 7 -9.83 -19.73 -41.63
C GLU A 7 -9.54 -18.45 -40.81
N LEU A 8 -8.36 -17.84 -40.97
CA LEU A 8 -8.03 -16.55 -40.33
C LEU A 8 -8.89 -15.42 -40.91
N ASP A 9 -9.00 -15.36 -42.23
CA ASP A 9 -9.80 -14.31 -42.89
C ASP A 9 -11.28 -14.43 -42.56
N GLN A 10 -11.82 -15.64 -42.48
CA GLN A 10 -13.20 -15.87 -42.03
C GLN A 10 -13.40 -15.60 -40.54
N PHE A 11 -12.39 -15.88 -39.71
CA PHE A 11 -12.44 -15.62 -38.28
C PHE A 11 -12.45 -14.13 -37.94
N TRP A 12 -11.76 -13.29 -38.73
CA TRP A 12 -11.64 -11.84 -38.52
C TRP A 12 -12.63 -11.00 -39.35
N THR A 13 -13.16 -11.53 -40.46
CA THR A 13 -14.16 -10.85 -41.30
C THR A 13 -15.51 -11.54 -41.11
N GLY A 14 -16.31 -11.06 -40.16
CA GLY A 14 -17.67 -11.59 -39.89
C GLY A 14 -18.65 -11.35 -41.04
N LYS A 15 -18.44 -12.01 -42.20
CA LYS A 15 -19.40 -12.07 -43.30
C LYS A 15 -20.26 -13.33 -43.08
N PRO A 16 -21.59 -13.19 -42.90
CA PRO A 16 -22.47 -14.34 -43.00
C PRO A 16 -22.55 -14.68 -44.49
N GLU A 17 -21.76 -15.64 -44.97
CA GLU A 17 -22.10 -16.26 -46.25
C GLU A 17 -23.38 -17.07 -46.04
N GLU A 18 -24.42 -16.70 -46.78
CA GLU A 18 -25.67 -17.44 -46.87
C GLU A 18 -25.33 -18.88 -47.24
N THR A 19 -25.48 -19.79 -46.28
CA THR A 19 -25.40 -21.22 -46.54
C THR A 19 -26.46 -21.55 -47.59
N SER A 20 -26.00 -21.80 -48.81
CA SER A 20 -26.79 -22.24 -49.96
C SER A 20 -27.75 -23.35 -49.55
N ALA A 21 -29.04 -23.03 -49.47
CA ALA A 21 -30.10 -24.00 -49.26
C ALA A 21 -30.16 -24.92 -50.47
N GLY A 22 -29.78 -26.18 -50.24
CA GLY A 22 -29.77 -27.24 -51.24
C GLY A 22 -31.14 -27.45 -51.90
N SER A 23 -31.10 -27.53 -53.22
CA SER A 23 -32.09 -28.08 -54.13
C SER A 23 -32.90 -29.25 -53.55
N VAL A 24 -34.22 -29.08 -53.44
CA VAL A 24 -35.17 -30.20 -53.47
C VAL A 24 -36.25 -29.89 -54.50
N ARG A 25 -36.20 -30.66 -55.60
CA ARG A 25 -37.21 -30.76 -56.64
C ARG A 25 -38.54 -31.22 -56.04
N THR A 26 -39.62 -30.50 -56.29
CA THR A 26 -40.98 -31.09 -56.26
C THR A 26 -41.80 -30.69 -57.48
N ARG A 27 -42.42 -31.73 -58.03
CA ARG A 27 -43.03 -31.83 -59.34
C ARG A 27 -44.28 -30.97 -59.51
N LYS A 28 -44.35 -30.38 -60.71
CA LYS A 28 -45.55 -29.89 -61.42
C LYS A 28 -46.73 -30.87 -61.31
N ARG A 29 -47.88 -30.40 -60.81
CA ARG A 29 -49.19 -30.98 -61.09
C ARG A 29 -50.22 -29.88 -61.34
N THR A 30 -50.84 -29.97 -62.51
CA THR A 30 -51.83 -29.08 -63.12
C THR A 30 -53.26 -29.39 -62.68
N ARG A 31 -54.18 -28.45 -62.99
CA ARG A 31 -55.67 -28.45 -63.00
C ARG A 31 -56.31 -27.91 -61.71
N GLY A 32 -57.22 -26.92 -61.68
CA GLY A 32 -57.89 -26.10 -62.70
C GLY A 32 -59.20 -25.52 -62.13
N GLY A 33 -59.51 -24.24 -62.42
CA GLY A 33 -60.81 -23.54 -62.23
C GLY A 33 -61.05 -22.92 -60.85
N LYS A 34 -61.78 -21.81 -60.65
CA LYS A 34 -62.43 -20.78 -61.49
C LYS A 34 -63.03 -19.74 -60.50
N GLU A 35 -63.07 -18.45 -60.86
CA GLU A 35 -63.96 -17.37 -60.35
C GLU A 35 -63.83 -16.94 -58.86
N GLY A 36 -63.92 -15.68 -58.43
CA GLY A 36 -64.16 -14.37 -59.06
C GLY A 36 -64.31 -13.28 -57.97
N ALA A 37 -64.11 -12.01 -58.37
CA ALA A 37 -64.46 -10.74 -57.69
C ALA A 37 -63.74 -10.40 -56.35
N GLY A 38 -63.34 -9.16 -56.01
CA GLY A 38 -63.43 -7.85 -56.64
C GLY A 38 -63.06 -6.73 -55.62
N GLY A 39 -62.61 -5.57 -56.12
CA GLY A 39 -62.61 -4.25 -55.43
C GLY A 39 -61.42 -3.92 -54.52
N GLN A 40 -60.37 -3.20 -54.96
CA GLN A 40 -60.21 -1.75 -55.23
C GLN A 40 -59.83 -0.85 -54.03
N LYS A 41 -58.60 -0.31 -54.11
CA LYS A 41 -58.15 1.10 -53.93
C LYS A 41 -58.35 1.76 -52.55
N LYS A 42 -57.46 2.60 -52.00
CA LYS A 42 -56.62 3.65 -52.62
C LYS A 42 -55.62 4.19 -51.58
N LYS A 43 -54.41 4.53 -52.04
CA LYS A 43 -53.38 5.32 -51.34
C LYS A 43 -53.83 6.77 -51.13
N THR A 44 -53.49 7.36 -49.98
CA THR A 44 -53.14 8.79 -49.84
C THR A 44 -52.01 8.95 -48.83
N GLN A 45 -51.24 10.02 -48.97
CA GLN A 45 -49.85 10.22 -48.56
C GLN A 45 -49.73 11.45 -47.63
N LYS A 46 -48.61 11.57 -46.87
CA LYS A 46 -48.07 12.75 -46.13
C LYS A 46 -48.75 13.11 -44.79
N THR A 47 -48.10 13.55 -43.69
CA THR A 47 -46.83 14.29 -43.42
C THR A 47 -46.22 13.96 -42.04
N ALA A 48 -45.01 14.45 -41.80
CA ALA A 48 -44.17 14.32 -40.60
C ALA A 48 -44.48 15.32 -39.44
N ASP A 49 -43.77 15.05 -38.33
CA ASP A 49 -43.36 15.90 -37.20
C ASP A 49 -44.24 16.09 -35.95
N GLY A 50 -43.70 15.59 -34.82
CA GLY A 50 -43.46 16.38 -33.60
C GLY A 50 -44.52 16.39 -32.51
N SER A 51 -44.30 15.66 -31.41
CA SER A 51 -44.51 16.20 -30.05
C SER A 51 -43.88 15.30 -28.98
N THR A 52 -42.99 15.90 -28.20
CA THR A 52 -42.37 15.41 -26.99
C THR A 52 -43.30 15.53 -25.78
N GLY A 53 -43.31 14.50 -24.93
CA GLY A 53 -43.52 14.63 -23.49
C GLY A 53 -44.95 14.40 -22.99
N ILE A 54 -45.12 13.34 -22.19
CA ILE A 54 -45.86 13.45 -20.93
C ILE A 54 -45.26 12.42 -19.95
N PHE A 55 -44.87 12.95 -18.79
CA PHE A 55 -44.38 12.24 -17.61
C PHE A 55 -45.50 11.39 -17.00
N ASP A 56 -45.14 10.25 -16.42
CA ASP A 56 -45.69 9.83 -15.12
C ASP A 56 -44.58 9.12 -14.33
N ASP A 57 -44.34 9.65 -13.14
CA ASP A 57 -43.27 9.36 -12.18
C ASP A 57 -43.67 8.18 -11.25
N PRO A 58 -42.72 7.49 -10.57
CA PRO A 58 -42.93 6.21 -9.92
C PRO A 58 -43.36 6.38 -8.45
N SER A 59 -44.09 5.40 -7.91
CA SER A 59 -44.26 5.22 -6.47
C SER A 59 -44.48 3.76 -6.11
N ASP A 60 -43.73 3.34 -5.09
CA ASP A 60 -43.53 2.00 -4.53
C ASP A 60 -44.80 1.29 -4.04
N SER A 61 -44.80 -0.05 -4.08
CA SER A 61 -45.00 -0.88 -2.87
C SER A 61 -44.80 -2.37 -3.14
N GLU A 62 -44.05 -2.99 -2.23
CA GLU A 62 -43.77 -4.41 -2.15
C GLU A 62 -45.02 -5.28 -1.97
N ALA A 63 -45.03 -6.43 -2.63
CA ALA A 63 -45.80 -7.60 -2.20
C ALA A 63 -45.08 -8.89 -2.63
N SER A 64 -44.39 -9.48 -1.66
CA SER A 64 -43.84 -10.83 -1.67
C SER A 64 -44.95 -11.90 -1.72
N GLY A 65 -44.86 -12.84 -2.68
CA GLY A 65 -45.72 -14.04 -2.73
C GLY A 65 -45.28 -15.02 -3.83
N PRO A 66 -45.19 -16.35 -3.56
CA PRO A 66 -44.50 -17.32 -4.40
C PRO A 66 -45.42 -17.96 -5.46
N GLU A 67 -46.05 -17.16 -6.31
CA GLU A 67 -46.95 -17.69 -7.38
C GLU A 67 -46.57 -17.22 -8.79
N ALA A 68 -45.44 -16.51 -8.96
CA ALA A 68 -44.94 -16.07 -10.26
C ALA A 68 -43.91 -17.02 -10.92
N LEU A 69 -43.66 -18.20 -10.33
CA LEU A 69 -42.57 -19.10 -10.75
C LEU A 69 -42.96 -20.18 -11.76
N GLU A 70 -44.25 -20.46 -11.99
CA GLU A 70 -44.66 -21.51 -12.95
C GLU A 70 -45.07 -20.96 -14.33
N LEU A 71 -45.43 -19.68 -14.46
CA LEU A 71 -45.79 -19.09 -15.77
C LEU A 71 -44.61 -18.46 -16.52
N ALA A 72 -43.39 -18.52 -15.97
CA ALA A 72 -42.18 -18.02 -16.62
C ALA A 72 -41.38 -19.10 -17.37
N GLN A 73 -41.83 -20.36 -17.38
CA GLN A 73 -41.07 -21.48 -17.95
C GLN A 73 -41.43 -21.84 -19.42
N GLU A 74 -42.47 -21.25 -20.02
CA GLU A 74 -42.90 -21.58 -21.40
C GLU A 74 -42.71 -20.47 -22.46
N SER A 75 -41.73 -19.56 -22.27
CA SER A 75 -41.38 -18.58 -23.30
C SER A 75 -39.87 -18.39 -23.53
N ARG A 76 -39.08 -19.47 -23.41
CA ARG A 76 -37.65 -19.48 -23.79
C ARG A 76 -37.41 -20.36 -25.00
N GLY A 77 -37.90 -19.92 -26.15
CA GLY A 77 -37.76 -20.67 -27.40
C GLY A 77 -37.87 -19.82 -28.66
N LEU A 78 -37.38 -18.57 -28.65
CA LEU A 78 -37.24 -17.78 -29.87
C LEU A 78 -35.85 -17.14 -29.89
N GLY A 79 -35.06 -17.57 -30.89
CA GLY A 79 -33.61 -17.39 -30.96
C GLY A 79 -33.17 -15.93 -30.93
N LYS A 80 -32.36 -15.59 -29.92
CA LYS A 80 -31.43 -14.47 -30.04
C LYS A 80 -30.47 -14.85 -31.16
N SER A 81 -30.41 -14.05 -32.22
CA SER A 81 -29.33 -14.16 -33.20
C SER A 81 -28.02 -14.14 -32.44
N GLN A 82 -27.27 -15.24 -32.50
CA GLN A 82 -25.94 -15.33 -31.91
C GLN A 82 -25.10 -14.27 -32.61
N GLN A 83 -24.94 -13.10 -31.97
CA GLN A 83 -24.07 -12.06 -32.47
C GLN A 83 -22.69 -12.68 -32.65
N HIS A 84 -22.07 -12.44 -33.81
CA HIS A 84 -20.75 -12.97 -34.12
C HIS A 84 -19.78 -12.65 -32.97
N PRO A 85 -18.90 -13.56 -32.54
CA PRO A 85 -18.02 -13.35 -31.38
C PRO A 85 -17.24 -12.03 -31.44
N LEU A 86 -16.82 -11.61 -32.63
CA LEU A 86 -16.16 -10.32 -32.87
C LEU A 86 -16.99 -9.07 -32.52
N LEU A 87 -18.32 -9.16 -32.50
CA LEU A 87 -19.22 -8.06 -32.16
C LEU A 87 -19.56 -8.04 -30.66
N SER A 88 -19.18 -9.08 -29.92
CA SER A 88 -19.49 -9.21 -28.51
C SER A 88 -18.29 -8.83 -27.63
N LEU A 89 -18.46 -7.80 -26.80
CA LEU A 89 -17.41 -7.34 -25.87
C LEU A 89 -16.97 -8.46 -24.91
N ARG A 90 -17.92 -9.29 -24.45
CA ARG A 90 -17.60 -10.45 -23.59
C ARG A 90 -16.71 -11.48 -24.27
N ALA A 91 -16.86 -11.76 -25.57
CA ALA A 91 -15.97 -12.71 -26.23
C ALA A 91 -14.54 -12.15 -26.35
N HIS A 92 -14.38 -10.84 -26.57
CA HIS A 92 -13.07 -10.18 -26.54
C HIS A 92 -12.42 -10.24 -25.16
N GLN A 93 -13.16 -9.93 -24.10
CA GLN A 93 -12.67 -10.04 -22.72
C GLN A 93 -12.28 -11.48 -22.38
N LYS A 94 -13.02 -12.48 -22.89
CA LYS A 94 -12.70 -13.90 -22.70
C LYS A 94 -11.41 -14.29 -23.42
N ALA A 95 -11.28 -13.94 -24.69
CA ALA A 95 -10.07 -14.21 -25.45
C ALA A 95 -8.84 -13.51 -24.83
N PHE A 96 -9.03 -12.30 -24.30
CA PHE A 96 -8.02 -11.55 -23.56
C PHE A 96 -7.63 -12.27 -22.26
N SER A 97 -8.61 -12.70 -21.44
CA SER A 97 -8.32 -13.43 -20.19
C SER A 97 -7.62 -14.76 -20.46
N ASP A 98 -8.08 -15.52 -21.46
CA ASP A 98 -7.49 -16.81 -21.81
C ASP A 98 -6.04 -16.65 -22.30
N CYS A 99 -5.76 -15.58 -23.07
CA CYS A 99 -4.41 -15.24 -23.49
C CYS A 99 -3.50 -14.88 -22.31
N TRP A 100 -3.98 -14.06 -21.38
CA TRP A 100 -3.20 -13.69 -20.19
C TRP A 100 -2.93 -14.87 -19.26
N ILE A 101 -3.92 -15.73 -19.04
CA ILE A 101 -3.75 -16.94 -18.22
C ILE A 101 -2.75 -17.90 -18.89
N ALA A 102 -2.84 -18.09 -20.21
CA ALA A 102 -1.88 -18.90 -20.97
C ALA A 102 -0.47 -18.29 -20.99
N PHE A 103 -0.36 -16.97 -20.91
CA PHE A 103 0.92 -16.27 -20.82
C PHE A 103 1.54 -16.40 -19.42
N LEU A 104 0.74 -16.22 -18.36
CA LEU A 104 1.16 -16.34 -16.96
C LEU A 104 1.50 -17.78 -16.57
N SER A 105 0.91 -18.79 -17.22
CA SER A 105 1.22 -20.20 -16.97
C SER A 105 2.54 -20.67 -17.59
N ARG A 106 3.26 -19.81 -18.30
CA ARG A 106 4.57 -20.14 -18.86
C ARG A 106 5.63 -20.21 -17.76
N GLN A 107 6.41 -21.29 -17.75
CA GLN A 107 7.45 -21.54 -16.75
C GLN A 107 8.70 -20.65 -16.89
N ASP A 108 8.89 -19.96 -18.03
CA ASP A 108 10.11 -19.20 -18.34
C ASP A 108 10.00 -17.67 -18.08
N LEU A 109 9.24 -17.24 -17.06
CA LEU A 109 9.09 -15.81 -16.79
C LEU A 109 10.31 -15.24 -16.04
N ALA A 110 11.03 -14.30 -16.67
CA ALA A 110 12.10 -13.57 -16.04
C ALA A 110 11.58 -12.59 -14.97
N GLU A 111 12.38 -12.32 -13.94
CA GLU A 111 12.01 -11.42 -12.83
C GLU A 111 11.65 -10.00 -13.32
N SER A 112 12.34 -9.52 -14.37
CA SER A 112 12.07 -8.23 -14.99
C SER A 112 10.69 -8.18 -15.66
N ASP A 113 10.26 -9.28 -16.27
CA ASP A 113 8.95 -9.37 -16.91
C ASP A 113 7.84 -9.42 -15.88
N ILE A 114 8.02 -10.16 -14.78
CA ILE A 114 7.08 -10.16 -13.65
C ILE A 114 6.88 -8.74 -13.10
N LYS A 115 7.96 -7.99 -12.88
CA LYS A 115 7.88 -6.59 -12.42
C LYS A 115 7.12 -5.70 -13.41
N ARG A 116 7.34 -5.88 -14.70
CA ARG A 116 6.63 -5.13 -15.75
C ARG A 116 5.14 -5.48 -15.77
N ILE A 117 4.81 -6.77 -15.67
CA ILE A 117 3.43 -7.26 -15.61
C ILE A 117 2.74 -6.68 -14.39
N LEU A 118 3.32 -6.80 -13.19
CA LEU A 118 2.71 -6.31 -11.95
C LEU A 118 2.47 -4.79 -11.94
N ASN A 119 3.36 -4.01 -12.59
CA ASN A 119 3.13 -2.57 -12.76
C ASN A 119 1.90 -2.27 -13.63
N LEU A 120 1.67 -3.04 -14.69
CA LEU A 120 0.55 -2.87 -15.61
C LEU A 120 -0.75 -3.54 -15.09
N LEU A 121 -0.62 -4.52 -14.20
CA LEU A 121 -1.71 -5.42 -13.84
C LEU A 121 -2.92 -4.69 -13.26
N HIS A 122 -2.69 -3.78 -12.31
CA HIS A 122 -3.76 -3.05 -11.61
C HIS A 122 -4.56 -2.10 -12.50
N ASP A 123 -3.90 -1.39 -13.42
CA ASP A 123 -4.52 -0.34 -14.24
C ASP A 123 -5.03 -0.86 -15.58
N GLN A 124 -4.30 -1.79 -16.21
CA GLN A 124 -4.52 -2.17 -17.61
C GLN A 124 -5.09 -3.59 -17.76
N VAL A 125 -4.80 -4.52 -16.85
CA VAL A 125 -5.17 -5.93 -17.04
C VAL A 125 -6.44 -6.28 -16.26
N ILE A 126 -6.50 -5.95 -14.97
CA ILE A 126 -7.65 -6.25 -14.09
C ILE A 126 -8.99 -5.72 -14.66
N PRO A 127 -9.09 -4.48 -15.18
CA PRO A 127 -10.38 -3.95 -15.67
C PRO A 127 -10.91 -4.64 -16.93
N HIS A 128 -10.06 -5.33 -17.68
CA HIS A 128 -10.41 -5.94 -18.97
C HIS A 128 -10.67 -7.43 -18.90
N MET A 129 -10.47 -8.07 -17.74
CA MET A 129 -10.75 -9.49 -17.56
C MET A 129 -12.18 -9.75 -17.10
N ILE A 130 -12.72 -10.89 -17.51
CA ILE A 130 -14.05 -11.35 -17.10
C ILE A 130 -14.04 -11.70 -15.60
N ASP A 131 -13.13 -12.59 -15.20
CA ASP A 131 -12.99 -13.08 -13.83
C ASP A 131 -11.56 -12.84 -13.32
N PRO A 132 -11.29 -11.63 -12.79
CA PRO A 132 -9.94 -11.28 -12.34
C PRO A 132 -9.51 -11.99 -11.04
N LYS A 133 -10.43 -12.70 -10.38
CA LYS A 133 -10.16 -13.49 -9.17
C LYS A 133 -9.15 -14.62 -9.40
N ILE A 134 -9.04 -15.12 -10.64
CA ILE A 134 -8.11 -16.20 -11.03
C ILE A 134 -6.64 -15.79 -10.78
N LEU A 135 -6.33 -14.49 -10.78
CA LEU A 135 -4.98 -13.99 -10.58
C LEU A 135 -4.54 -13.98 -9.12
N MET A 136 -5.44 -14.32 -8.18
CA MET A 136 -5.14 -14.37 -6.76
C MET A 136 -3.95 -15.30 -6.49
N ASP A 137 -3.97 -16.53 -7.00
CA ASP A 137 -2.92 -17.52 -6.74
C ASP A 137 -1.56 -17.02 -7.22
N PHE A 138 -1.50 -16.49 -8.45
CA PHE A 138 -0.30 -15.86 -9.00
C PHE A 138 0.19 -14.66 -8.15
N LEU A 139 -0.73 -13.83 -7.64
CA LEU A 139 -0.38 -12.69 -6.81
C LEU A 139 0.12 -13.10 -5.42
N VAL A 140 -0.42 -14.18 -4.86
CA VAL A 140 0.04 -14.76 -3.59
C VAL A 140 1.45 -15.34 -3.77
N ASP A 141 1.70 -16.07 -4.85
CA ASP A 141 3.06 -16.55 -5.18
C ASP A 141 4.05 -15.37 -5.34
N CYS A 142 3.61 -14.27 -5.97
CA CYS A 142 4.40 -13.05 -6.10
C CYS A 142 4.62 -12.33 -4.75
N LEU A 143 3.70 -12.46 -3.79
CA LEU A 143 3.87 -11.94 -2.44
C LEU A 143 4.90 -12.76 -1.65
N ASP A 144 4.84 -14.09 -1.76
CA ASP A 144 5.74 -15.01 -1.07
C ASP A 144 7.18 -14.94 -1.60
N TYR A 145 7.39 -14.54 -2.87
CA TYR A 145 8.73 -14.28 -3.42
C TYR A 145 9.49 -13.17 -2.67
N GLY A 146 8.77 -12.18 -2.12
CA GLY A 146 9.36 -11.09 -1.35
C GLY A 146 10.08 -10.01 -2.18
N GLY A 147 10.67 -9.05 -1.47
CA GLY A 147 11.44 -7.94 -2.05
C GLY A 147 10.60 -6.93 -2.82
N SER A 148 11.08 -6.49 -4.00
CA SER A 148 10.34 -5.50 -4.81
C SER A 148 9.07 -6.07 -5.44
N ILE A 149 9.03 -7.37 -5.73
CA ILE A 149 7.91 -8.02 -6.43
C ILE A 149 6.68 -8.04 -5.54
N SER A 150 6.85 -8.39 -4.26
CA SER A 150 5.77 -8.42 -3.28
C SER A 150 5.12 -7.05 -3.06
N VAL A 151 5.91 -5.96 -3.07
CA VAL A 151 5.37 -4.60 -2.96
C VAL A 151 4.52 -4.23 -4.17
N LEU A 152 4.94 -4.64 -5.36
CA LEU A 152 4.21 -4.37 -6.60
C LEU A 152 2.92 -5.19 -6.69
N SER A 153 2.96 -6.47 -6.30
CA SER A 153 1.80 -7.37 -6.30
C SER A 153 0.74 -6.94 -5.30
N LEU A 154 1.13 -6.35 -4.17
CA LEU A 154 0.21 -5.83 -3.16
C LEU A 154 -0.79 -4.82 -3.78
N ASN A 155 -0.38 -4.01 -4.76
CA ASN A 155 -1.27 -3.01 -5.38
C ASN A 155 -2.33 -3.67 -6.27
N ALA A 156 -1.94 -4.71 -6.99
CA ALA A 156 -2.87 -5.52 -7.75
C ALA A 156 -3.81 -6.30 -6.83
N LEU A 157 -3.30 -6.86 -5.72
CA LEU A 157 -4.12 -7.56 -4.73
C LEU A 157 -5.12 -6.61 -4.07
N PHE A 158 -4.72 -5.38 -3.71
CA PHE A 158 -5.62 -4.36 -3.19
C PHE A 158 -6.79 -4.09 -4.14
N THR A 159 -6.49 -3.97 -5.44
CA THR A 159 -7.51 -3.73 -6.45
C THR A 159 -8.50 -4.89 -6.55
N LEU A 160 -8.03 -6.14 -6.42
CA LEU A 160 -8.92 -7.31 -6.37
C LEU A 160 -9.80 -7.34 -5.13
N ILE A 161 -9.24 -7.03 -3.95
CA ILE A 161 -9.98 -6.99 -2.69
C ILE A 161 -11.03 -5.87 -2.75
N SER A 162 -10.64 -4.67 -3.18
CA SER A 162 -11.51 -3.49 -3.13
C SER A 162 -12.56 -3.44 -4.24
N LYS A 163 -12.25 -3.85 -5.47
CA LYS A 163 -13.17 -3.71 -6.63
C LYS A 163 -13.91 -5.00 -6.97
N HIS A 164 -13.28 -6.15 -6.74
CA HIS A 164 -13.84 -7.45 -7.11
C HIS A 164 -14.31 -8.27 -5.91
N ASN A 165 -14.35 -7.66 -4.73
CA ASN A 165 -14.79 -8.24 -3.45
C ASN A 165 -14.17 -9.62 -3.24
N LEU A 166 -12.85 -9.68 -3.41
CA LEU A 166 -12.08 -10.89 -3.16
C LEU A 166 -11.81 -10.99 -1.66
N ASP A 167 -12.36 -12.03 -1.02
CA ASP A 167 -12.07 -12.33 0.38
C ASP A 167 -10.74 -13.06 0.48
N TYR A 168 -9.73 -12.39 1.04
CA TYR A 168 -8.44 -12.99 1.35
C TYR A 168 -8.34 -13.21 2.86
N PRO A 169 -8.56 -14.45 3.37
CA PRO A 169 -8.40 -14.75 4.78
C PRO A 169 -6.94 -14.46 5.18
N ASP A 170 -6.75 -13.89 6.37
CA ASP A 170 -5.43 -13.56 6.92
C ASP A 170 -4.63 -12.46 6.17
N PHE A 171 -5.31 -11.58 5.43
CA PHE A 171 -4.68 -10.41 4.78
C PHE A 171 -3.72 -9.64 5.68
N TYR A 172 -4.14 -9.33 6.91
CA TYR A 172 -3.33 -8.56 7.85
C TYR A 172 -2.13 -9.33 8.41
N THR A 173 -2.19 -10.67 8.48
CA THR A 173 -1.03 -11.47 8.93
C THR A 173 0.05 -11.43 7.85
N ARG A 174 -0.34 -11.54 6.57
CA ARG A 174 0.58 -11.40 5.45
C ARG A 174 1.12 -10.00 5.28
N LEU A 175 0.28 -8.97 5.45
CA LEU A 175 0.72 -7.59 5.46
C LEU A 175 1.71 -7.32 6.60
N TYR A 176 1.49 -7.93 7.77
CA TYR A 176 2.41 -7.83 8.91
C TYR A 176 3.74 -8.53 8.64
N ALA A 177 3.72 -9.73 8.05
CA ALA A 177 4.91 -10.46 7.64
C ALA A 177 5.73 -9.70 6.58
N LEU A 178 5.04 -9.04 5.64
CA LEU A 178 5.66 -8.23 4.57
C LEU A 178 6.39 -6.99 5.12
N LEU A 179 6.00 -6.49 6.29
CA LEU A 179 6.69 -5.40 6.97
C LEU A 179 8.00 -5.92 7.62
N ASP A 180 9.04 -6.09 6.80
CA ASP A 180 10.38 -6.55 7.20
C ASP A 180 11.43 -5.43 7.14
N SER A 181 12.60 -5.63 7.74
CA SER A 181 13.77 -4.74 7.69
C SER A 181 14.18 -4.31 6.27
N SER A 182 13.98 -5.18 5.29
CA SER A 182 14.28 -4.93 3.88
C SER A 182 13.38 -3.87 3.24
N ILE A 183 12.13 -3.70 3.70
CA ILE A 183 11.16 -2.78 3.06
C ILE A 183 11.58 -1.32 3.21
N MET A 184 12.18 -0.98 4.35
CA MET A 184 12.64 0.38 4.67
C MET A 184 13.81 0.83 3.79
N HIS A 185 14.56 -0.13 3.24
CA HIS A 185 15.73 0.09 2.39
C HIS A 185 15.39 -0.01 0.90
N THR A 186 14.17 -0.45 0.55
CA THR A 186 13.77 -0.67 -0.83
C THR A 186 13.39 0.63 -1.54
N ARG A 187 13.73 0.76 -2.83
CA ARG A 187 13.40 1.95 -3.65
C ARG A 187 11.90 2.21 -3.76
N HIS A 188 11.08 1.16 -3.76
CA HIS A 188 9.63 1.24 -3.88
C HIS A 188 8.89 1.47 -2.54
N ARG A 189 9.62 1.83 -1.47
CA ARG A 189 9.03 2.14 -0.16
C ARG A 189 7.92 3.19 -0.18
N PRO A 190 7.95 4.29 -0.98
CA PRO A 190 6.89 5.29 -0.96
C PRO A 190 5.55 4.67 -1.36
N ARG A 191 5.56 3.87 -2.43
CA ARG A 191 4.39 3.14 -2.93
C ARG A 191 3.83 2.16 -1.90
N PHE A 192 4.71 1.45 -1.20
CA PHE A 192 4.30 0.55 -0.12
C PHE A 192 3.59 1.30 1.00
N PHE A 193 4.18 2.40 1.49
CA PHE A 193 3.62 3.17 2.60
C PHE A 193 2.31 3.89 2.24
N ARG A 194 2.14 4.37 1.00
CA ARG A 194 0.84 4.88 0.50
C ARG A 194 -0.26 3.83 0.66
N MET A 195 0.04 2.59 0.25
CA MET A 195 -0.91 1.49 0.37
C MET A 195 -1.15 1.08 1.81
N LEU A 196 -0.08 1.01 2.60
CA LEU A 196 -0.15 0.67 4.03
C LEU A 196 -1.03 1.67 4.79
N GLU A 197 -0.94 2.95 4.46
CA GLU A 197 -1.83 3.98 5.03
C GLU A 197 -3.29 3.70 4.68
N VAL A 198 -3.59 3.41 3.41
CA VAL A 198 -4.96 3.09 2.97
C VAL A 198 -5.50 1.88 3.73
N PHE A 199 -4.73 0.81 3.89
CA PHE A 199 -5.17 -0.37 4.66
C PHE A 199 -5.44 -0.06 6.12
N LEU A 200 -4.51 0.61 6.78
CA LEU A 200 -4.61 0.91 8.22
C LEU A 200 -5.57 2.07 8.53
N SER A 201 -6.01 2.82 7.52
CA SER A 201 -7.07 3.83 7.67
C SER A 201 -8.48 3.24 7.75
N SER A 202 -8.63 1.93 7.52
CA SER A 202 -9.92 1.25 7.59
C SER A 202 -10.51 1.29 9.00
N THR A 203 -11.81 1.61 9.10
CA THR A 203 -12.54 1.75 10.37
C THR A 203 -12.82 0.43 11.07
N HIS A 204 -12.80 -0.70 10.35
CA HIS A 204 -13.18 -2.02 10.86
C HIS A 204 -12.00 -2.81 11.45
N LEU A 205 -10.92 -2.14 11.85
CA LEU A 205 -9.73 -2.80 12.39
C LEU A 205 -9.75 -2.87 13.91
N PRO A 206 -9.47 -4.05 14.50
CA PRO A 206 -9.26 -4.15 15.93
C PRO A 206 -7.98 -3.39 16.32
N VAL A 207 -8.07 -2.64 17.42
CA VAL A 207 -6.98 -1.81 17.95
C VAL A 207 -5.67 -2.58 18.12
N ASN A 208 -5.74 -3.86 18.50
CA ASN A 208 -4.56 -4.70 18.71
C ASN A 208 -3.71 -4.85 17.45
N ILE A 209 -4.34 -4.93 16.26
CA ILE A 209 -3.63 -4.98 14.98
C ILE A 209 -2.91 -3.65 14.74
N VAL A 210 -3.60 -2.52 14.91
CA VAL A 210 -2.98 -1.20 14.71
C VAL A 210 -1.79 -1.02 15.66
N ALA A 211 -1.93 -1.41 16.92
CA ALA A 211 -0.85 -1.35 17.90
C ALA A 211 0.36 -2.22 17.50
N SER A 212 0.13 -3.42 16.93
CA SER A 212 1.22 -4.30 16.47
C SER A 212 1.96 -3.70 15.28
N PHE A 213 1.23 -3.10 14.32
CA PHE A 213 1.84 -2.40 13.18
C PHE A 213 2.65 -1.19 13.65
N VAL A 214 2.10 -0.33 14.50
CA VAL A 214 2.82 0.84 15.04
C VAL A 214 4.09 0.40 15.78
N LYS A 215 4.01 -0.61 16.65
CA LYS A 215 5.17 -1.10 17.41
C LYS A 215 6.22 -1.75 16.50
N LYS A 216 5.82 -2.53 15.49
CA LYS A 216 6.77 -3.12 14.54
C LYS A 216 7.45 -2.06 13.69
N ILE A 217 6.71 -1.09 13.16
CA ILE A 217 7.26 0.04 12.38
C ILE A 217 8.22 0.86 13.25
N ALA A 218 7.88 1.13 14.51
CA ALA A 218 8.76 1.81 15.44
C ALA A 218 10.09 1.05 15.65
N ARG A 219 10.06 -0.28 15.82
CA ARG A 219 11.28 -1.09 15.89
C ARG A 219 12.11 -1.04 14.61
N LEU A 220 11.46 -1.19 13.45
CA LEU A 220 12.15 -1.13 12.17
C LEU A 220 12.78 0.26 11.92
N SER A 221 12.17 1.33 12.44
CA SER A 221 12.69 2.70 12.30
C SER A 221 14.08 2.91 12.93
N LEU A 222 14.47 2.10 13.93
CA LEU A 222 15.77 2.23 14.57
C LEU A 222 16.94 1.85 13.64
N PHE A 223 16.69 0.95 12.70
CA PHE A 223 17.66 0.50 11.70
C PHE A 223 17.40 1.11 10.32
N ALA A 224 16.41 1.99 10.21
CA ALA A 224 16.00 2.56 8.95
C ALA A 224 16.90 3.73 8.52
N PRO A 225 17.03 3.98 7.20
CA PRO A 225 17.66 5.20 6.71
C PRO A 225 16.87 6.44 7.17
N PRO A 226 17.53 7.61 7.36
CA PRO A 226 16.86 8.86 7.76
C PRO A 226 15.71 9.23 6.82
N ALA A 227 15.88 8.96 5.52
CA ALA A 227 14.86 9.20 4.51
C ALA A 227 13.57 8.38 4.75
N ALA A 228 13.66 7.22 5.38
CA ALA A 228 12.50 6.41 5.77
C ALA A 228 11.99 6.73 7.17
N THR A 229 12.87 7.06 8.10
CA THR A 229 12.51 7.51 9.43
C THR A 229 11.64 8.78 9.40
N ILE A 230 11.91 9.71 8.47
CA ILE A 230 11.13 10.94 8.34
C ILE A 230 9.66 10.69 7.93
N SER A 231 9.38 9.64 7.16
CA SER A 231 8.01 9.24 6.79
C SER A 231 7.32 8.41 7.87
N VAL A 232 8.09 7.68 8.70
CA VAL A 232 7.54 6.86 9.80
C VAL A 232 6.91 7.71 10.90
N VAL A 233 7.54 8.83 11.26
CA VAL A 233 7.04 9.73 12.33
C VAL A 233 5.61 10.23 12.07
N PRO A 234 5.30 10.90 10.93
CA PRO A 234 3.94 11.33 10.64
C PRO A 234 2.99 10.15 10.40
N PHE A 235 3.47 9.02 9.87
CA PHE A 235 2.68 7.81 9.72
C PHE A 235 2.19 7.27 11.07
N CYS A 236 3.09 7.10 12.05
CA CYS A 236 2.74 6.68 13.40
C CYS A 236 1.83 7.70 14.09
N TYR A 237 2.07 9.01 13.89
CA TYR A 237 1.21 10.06 14.41
C TYR A 237 -0.22 9.94 13.88
N ASN A 238 -0.39 9.74 12.58
CA ASN A 238 -1.69 9.59 11.94
C ASN A 238 -2.46 8.38 12.49
N LEU A 239 -1.79 7.24 12.71
CA LEU A 239 -2.42 6.04 13.28
C LEU A 239 -2.82 6.20 14.74
N ILE A 240 -1.96 6.83 15.56
CA ILE A 240 -2.25 7.08 16.97
C ILE A 240 -3.40 8.08 17.12
N LYS A 241 -3.46 9.08 16.23
CA LYS A 241 -4.57 10.04 16.20
C LYS A 241 -5.88 9.41 15.76
N LEU A 242 -5.84 8.47 14.80
CA LEU A 242 -7.02 7.72 14.35
C LEU A 242 -7.57 6.79 15.46
N HIS A 243 -6.67 6.15 16.21
CA HIS A 243 -7.03 5.20 17.27
C HIS A 243 -6.46 5.63 18.63
N PRO A 244 -7.20 6.43 19.44
CA PRO A 244 -6.70 7.00 20.69
C PRO A 244 -6.34 5.95 21.76
N THR A 245 -6.88 4.73 21.66
CA THR A 245 -6.51 3.59 22.50
C THR A 245 -5.04 3.17 22.33
N VAL A 246 -4.45 3.42 21.16
CA VAL A 246 -3.02 3.16 20.87
C VAL A 246 -2.11 4.19 21.58
N MET A 247 -2.65 5.32 22.07
CA MET A 247 -1.92 6.30 22.88
C MET A 247 -1.28 5.68 24.13
N ALA A 248 -1.82 4.55 24.63
CA ALA A 248 -1.25 3.78 25.71
C ALA A 248 0.20 3.28 25.43
N LEU A 249 0.62 3.24 24.15
CA LEU A 249 2.01 2.96 23.77
C LEU A 249 2.97 4.10 24.12
N LEU A 250 2.50 5.36 24.07
CA LEU A 250 3.30 6.56 24.35
C LEU A 250 3.23 6.94 25.83
N HIS A 251 2.02 6.93 26.40
CA HIS A 251 1.79 7.33 27.78
C HIS A 251 1.05 6.24 28.53
N ARG A 252 1.72 5.63 29.51
CA ARG A 252 1.14 4.62 30.41
C ARG A 252 1.32 5.03 31.85
N LEU A 253 0.21 5.21 32.55
CA LEU A 253 0.21 5.38 34.00
C LEU A 253 0.36 3.99 34.66
N PRO A 254 1.25 3.84 35.66
CA PRO A 254 1.34 2.60 36.41
C PRO A 254 0.12 2.48 37.33
N ASP A 255 -0.90 1.76 36.89
CA ASP A 255 -2.05 1.44 37.75
C ASP A 255 -1.66 0.36 38.77
N PRO A 256 -1.72 0.62 40.09
CA PRO A 256 -1.44 -0.38 41.11
C PRO A 256 -2.50 -1.50 41.15
N ASN A 257 -3.69 -1.25 40.59
CA ASN A 257 -4.85 -2.15 40.68
C ASN A 257 -5.18 -2.87 39.36
N SER A 258 -4.54 -2.51 38.24
CA SER A 258 -4.83 -3.15 36.96
C SER A 258 -3.96 -4.39 36.79
N LYS A 259 -4.59 -5.56 36.86
CA LYS A 259 -4.02 -6.87 36.46
C LYS A 259 -3.69 -6.95 34.94
N SER A 260 -3.75 -5.81 34.24
CA SER A 260 -3.51 -5.63 32.81
C SER A 260 -2.04 -5.35 32.48
N LEU A 261 -1.22 -5.05 33.51
CA LEU A 261 0.19 -5.34 33.39
C LEU A 261 0.34 -6.85 33.43
N LYS A 262 0.56 -7.49 32.28
CA LYS A 262 1.37 -8.71 32.21
C LYS A 262 2.79 -8.36 32.68
N ALA A 263 2.92 -7.85 33.91
CA ALA A 263 4.16 -7.80 34.64
C ALA A 263 4.45 -9.25 34.95
N LEU A 264 5.44 -9.81 34.25
CA LEU A 264 5.98 -11.10 34.62
C LEU A 264 6.36 -11.03 36.11
N PRO A 265 5.88 -11.98 36.94
CA PRO A 265 6.28 -12.04 38.33
C PRO A 265 7.78 -12.37 38.36
N ILE A 266 8.61 -11.36 38.64
CA ILE A 266 9.94 -11.62 39.16
C ILE A 266 9.73 -11.94 40.63
N ASN A 267 9.90 -13.20 40.99
CA ASN A 267 9.96 -13.66 42.37
C ASN A 267 11.06 -12.88 43.11
N GLY A 268 10.65 -11.85 43.86
CA GLY A 268 11.54 -11.06 44.70
C GLY A 268 10.76 -9.92 45.34
N LYS A 269 10.41 -10.10 46.62
CA LYS A 269 9.75 -9.11 47.49
C LYS A 269 10.26 -7.68 47.23
N LEU A 270 9.36 -6.77 46.83
CA LEU A 270 9.63 -5.34 46.83
C LEU A 270 8.94 -4.72 48.06
N LEU A 271 9.74 -4.22 49.00
CA LEU A 271 9.26 -3.30 50.04
C LEU A 271 8.88 -1.98 49.38
N PHE A 272 7.64 -1.57 49.60
CA PHE A 272 7.07 -0.31 49.17
C PHE A 272 7.57 0.79 50.11
N ILE A 273 8.33 1.76 49.59
CA ILE A 273 8.56 3.04 50.27
C ILE A 273 8.17 4.15 49.29
N PRO A 274 7.05 4.85 49.52
CA PRO A 274 6.77 6.08 48.79
C PRO A 274 7.64 7.19 49.40
N PHE A 275 8.00 8.18 48.59
CA PHE A 275 8.57 9.45 49.05
C PHE A 275 10.08 9.42 49.35
N LEU A 276 10.93 9.57 48.31
CA LEU A 276 12.23 10.26 48.33
C LEU A 276 12.85 10.19 46.93
N PHE A 277 12.30 10.97 46.00
CA PHE A 277 12.90 11.24 44.70
C PHE A 277 13.47 12.65 44.76
N PHE A 278 14.75 12.79 45.09
CA PHE A 278 15.68 13.82 44.62
C PHE A 278 17.02 13.66 45.37
N SER A 279 18.12 13.61 44.63
CA SER A 279 19.51 13.74 45.12
C SER A 279 20.28 12.49 45.52
N ASN A 280 20.43 11.49 44.64
CA ASN A 280 21.69 10.72 44.57
C ASN A 280 21.86 9.98 43.23
N PRO A 281 23.04 10.06 42.55
CA PRO A 281 23.26 9.45 41.24
C PRO A 281 23.69 7.97 41.33
N LEU A 282 23.68 7.36 42.51
CA LEU A 282 24.21 6.00 42.77
C LEU A 282 23.08 4.96 42.95
N MET A 283 21.91 5.21 42.38
CA MET A 283 20.77 4.28 42.44
C MET A 283 20.25 3.97 41.04
N GLY A 284 21.17 3.54 40.16
CA GLY A 284 20.78 2.74 39.01
C GLY A 284 20.44 1.33 39.48
N VAL A 285 19.35 0.76 38.96
CA VAL A 285 18.95 -0.66 39.12
C VAL A 285 18.13 -1.02 40.38
N PHE A 286 16.98 -0.36 40.60
CA PHE A 286 15.90 -0.92 41.46
C PHE A 286 14.47 -0.74 40.90
N PHE A 287 14.32 -0.63 39.58
CA PHE A 287 13.07 -1.05 38.93
C PHE A 287 13.27 -2.52 38.53
N GLY A 288 12.61 -3.44 39.23
CA GLY A 288 12.49 -4.84 38.77
C GLY A 288 12.10 -4.82 37.30
N GLY A 289 12.95 -5.39 36.45
CA GLY A 289 12.90 -5.20 35.00
C GLY A 289 11.53 -5.57 34.45
N ARG A 290 10.73 -4.57 34.07
CA ARG A 290 9.54 -4.80 33.27
C ARG A 290 10.03 -5.22 31.88
N VAL A 291 9.95 -6.51 31.59
CA VAL A 291 10.23 -7.05 30.27
C VAL A 291 9.12 -6.59 29.32
N ASP A 292 9.51 -6.04 28.16
CA ASP A 292 8.57 -5.65 27.11
C ASP A 292 7.78 -6.89 26.64
N PRO A 293 6.44 -6.93 26.76
CA PRO A 293 5.64 -8.10 26.37
C PRO A 293 5.56 -8.31 24.85
N PHE A 294 6.01 -7.34 24.04
CA PHE A 294 5.91 -7.40 22.59
C PHE A 294 6.81 -8.48 21.99
N LYS A 295 6.21 -9.39 21.21
CA LYS A 295 6.90 -10.44 20.45
C LYS A 295 7.06 -10.00 18.99
N LEU A 296 8.30 -9.92 18.53
CA LEU A 296 8.61 -9.53 17.14
C LEU A 296 8.45 -10.68 16.15
N ASP A 297 8.75 -11.91 16.58
CA ASP A 297 8.76 -13.11 15.72
C ASP A 297 7.36 -13.69 15.46
N GLU A 298 6.34 -13.18 16.15
CA GLU A 298 4.96 -13.64 16.00
C GLU A 298 4.38 -13.13 14.67
N PRO A 299 3.93 -14.01 13.75
CA PRO A 299 3.40 -13.58 12.45
C PRO A 299 1.99 -12.98 12.56
N ASP A 300 1.22 -13.39 13.58
CA ASP A 300 -0.15 -12.95 13.78
C ASP A 300 -0.18 -11.61 14.55
N PRO A 301 -0.58 -10.49 13.93
CA PRO A 301 -0.59 -9.18 14.58
C PRO A 301 -1.47 -9.17 15.85
N LEU A 302 -2.53 -9.99 15.88
CA LEU A 302 -3.45 -10.12 17.01
C LEU A 302 -2.82 -10.71 18.28
N LYS A 303 -1.76 -11.52 18.15
CA LYS A 303 -1.13 -12.27 19.26
C LYS A 303 0.18 -11.64 19.76
N THR A 304 0.61 -10.54 19.16
CA THR A 304 1.89 -9.86 19.48
C THR A 304 1.92 -9.17 20.85
N ASP A 305 0.78 -9.04 21.53
CA ASP A 305 0.62 -8.31 22.81
C ASP A 305 1.13 -6.86 22.77
N ALA A 306 1.21 -6.25 21.58
CA ALA A 306 1.78 -4.92 21.36
C ALA A 306 1.07 -3.82 22.18
N ILE A 307 -0.25 -3.93 22.41
CA ILE A 307 -1.02 -2.96 23.20
C ILE A 307 -0.54 -2.87 24.66
N PHE A 308 0.08 -3.92 25.20
CA PHE A 308 0.60 -3.95 26.57
C PHE A 308 2.04 -3.44 26.66
N SER A 309 2.68 -3.21 25.51
CA SER A 309 4.03 -2.69 25.38
C SER A 309 4.06 -1.14 25.45
N SER A 310 5.26 -0.58 25.42
CA SER A 310 5.53 0.85 25.25
C SER A 310 6.48 1.08 24.07
N ALA A 311 6.28 2.16 23.31
CA ALA A 311 7.06 2.47 22.11
C ALA A 311 8.33 3.28 22.44
N TRP A 312 9.26 2.66 23.18
CA TRP A 312 10.55 3.27 23.53
C TRP A 312 11.43 3.59 22.30
N GLU A 313 11.22 2.85 21.22
CA GLU A 313 11.96 3.01 19.97
C GLU A 313 11.74 4.39 19.36
N LEU A 314 10.52 4.90 19.45
CA LEU A 314 10.18 6.25 19.03
C LEU A 314 10.96 7.30 19.83
N VAL A 315 11.11 7.11 21.14
CA VAL A 315 11.90 8.01 22.00
C VAL A 315 13.36 8.07 21.57
N GLY A 316 13.92 6.96 21.04
CA GLY A 316 15.27 6.93 20.47
C GLY A 316 15.45 7.88 19.28
N LEU A 317 14.39 8.12 18.49
CA LEU A 317 14.42 9.06 17.37
C LEU A 317 14.55 10.54 17.81
N ARG A 318 14.32 10.84 19.09
CA ARG A 318 14.54 12.18 19.66
C ARG A 318 15.98 12.66 19.46
N SER A 319 16.95 11.76 19.67
CA SER A 319 18.39 12.04 19.57
C SER A 319 18.96 11.75 18.19
N HIS A 320 18.11 11.71 17.15
CA HIS A 320 18.55 11.49 15.79
C HIS A 320 19.47 12.63 15.31
N TYR A 321 20.54 12.28 14.58
CA TYR A 321 21.56 13.23 14.13
C TYR A 321 21.02 14.30 13.18
N LEU A 322 20.05 13.94 12.34
CA LEU A 322 19.37 14.87 11.44
C LEU A 322 18.35 15.70 12.24
N ALA A 323 18.53 17.02 12.22
CA ALA A 323 17.71 17.95 13.00
C ALA A 323 16.23 17.92 12.60
N SER A 324 15.90 17.75 11.31
CA SER A 324 14.51 17.70 10.82
C SER A 324 13.70 16.59 11.48
N ILE A 325 14.27 15.39 11.60
CA ILE A 325 13.65 14.23 12.28
C ILE A 325 13.49 14.50 13.77
N SER A 326 14.54 15.00 14.44
CA SER A 326 14.48 15.34 15.88
C SER A 326 13.40 16.40 16.17
N THR A 327 13.24 17.39 15.30
CA THR A 327 12.18 18.40 15.43
C THR A 327 10.79 17.85 15.16
N LEU A 328 10.62 16.96 14.17
CA LEU A 328 9.35 16.29 13.92
C LEU A 328 8.95 15.40 15.09
N PHE A 329 9.91 14.74 15.73
CA PHE A 329 9.64 13.90 16.91
C PHE A 329 9.03 14.68 18.09
N LYS A 330 9.28 16.00 18.19
CA LYS A 330 8.67 16.84 19.24
C LYS A 330 7.15 16.84 19.22
N VAL A 331 6.53 16.51 18.09
CA VAL A 331 5.08 16.38 17.96
C VAL A 331 4.50 15.33 18.92
N PHE A 332 5.26 14.28 19.27
CA PHE A 332 4.83 13.28 20.26
C PHE A 332 5.00 13.74 21.72
N GLN A 333 5.76 14.82 21.97
CA GLN A 333 5.94 15.41 23.30
C GLN A 333 4.93 16.53 23.57
N GLU A 334 4.50 17.22 22.52
CA GLU A 334 3.46 18.24 22.54
C GLU A 334 2.06 17.60 22.60
N SER A 335 1.04 18.41 22.90
CA SER A 335 -0.36 17.99 22.77
C SER A 335 -0.71 17.69 21.30
N PHE A 336 -1.62 16.72 21.10
CA PHE A 336 -2.02 16.23 19.77
C PHE A 336 -3.03 17.17 19.08
N ASP A 337 -2.72 18.46 18.99
CA ASP A 337 -3.64 19.48 18.44
C ASP A 337 -3.53 19.61 16.91
N LYS A 338 -2.38 19.23 16.33
CA LYS A 338 -2.10 19.35 14.90
C LYS A 338 -3.02 18.44 14.08
N PRO A 339 -3.52 18.87 12.91
CA PRO A 339 -4.33 18.00 12.02
C PRO A 339 -3.52 16.79 11.52
N LYS A 340 -4.19 15.86 10.84
CA LYS A 340 -3.53 14.71 10.18
C LYS A 340 -2.43 15.26 9.25
N TYR A 341 -1.25 14.64 9.28
CA TYR A 341 -0.18 14.96 8.33
C TYR A 341 -0.49 14.34 6.97
N ASP A 342 -0.30 15.10 5.90
CA ASP A 342 -0.23 14.53 4.56
C ASP A 342 1.09 13.76 4.43
N LEU A 343 1.02 12.49 4.06
CA LEU A 343 2.22 11.66 3.95
C LEU A 343 2.94 11.87 2.62
N GLU A 344 2.26 12.35 1.59
CA GLU A 344 2.83 12.54 0.25
C GLU A 344 4.10 13.41 0.27
N ASP A 345 4.09 14.45 1.11
CA ASP A 345 5.22 15.36 1.30
C ASP A 345 6.47 14.67 1.89
N PHE A 346 6.30 13.58 2.65
CA PHE A 346 7.40 12.92 3.38
C PHE A 346 7.91 11.65 2.72
N LEU A 347 7.12 11.04 1.83
CA LEU A 347 7.38 9.69 1.32
C LEU A 347 8.52 9.63 0.30
N ASP A 348 8.65 10.65 -0.55
CA ASP A 348 9.57 10.65 -1.71
C ASP A 348 10.97 11.21 -1.39
N HIS A 349 11.31 11.40 -0.11
CA HIS A 349 12.65 11.81 0.29
C HIS A 349 13.70 10.72 -0.02
N SER A 350 14.88 11.14 -0.45
CA SER A 350 16.05 10.28 -0.63
C SER A 350 17.28 10.93 0.01
N TYR A 351 18.39 10.21 0.07
CA TYR A 351 19.65 10.83 0.52
C TYR A 351 20.07 12.00 -0.37
N SER A 352 19.83 11.92 -1.69
CA SER A 352 20.15 13.03 -2.59
C SER A 352 19.32 14.25 -2.22
N THR A 353 17.99 14.11 -2.07
CA THR A 353 17.13 15.25 -1.74
C THR A 353 17.44 15.84 -0.37
N LEU A 354 17.81 15.01 0.61
CA LEU A 354 18.21 15.49 1.94
C LEU A 354 19.50 16.31 1.89
N ILE A 355 20.49 15.87 1.12
CA ILE A 355 21.74 16.60 0.92
C ILE A 355 21.47 17.90 0.15
N ASP A 356 20.69 17.84 -0.92
CA ASP A 356 20.32 19.02 -1.72
C ASP A 356 19.59 20.06 -0.85
N THR A 357 18.75 19.62 0.08
CA THR A 357 18.06 20.48 1.04
C THR A 357 19.03 21.18 2.00
N GLU A 358 20.05 20.47 2.51
CA GLU A 358 21.05 21.09 3.38
C GLU A 358 22.03 21.99 2.61
N LEU A 359 22.34 21.68 1.34
CA LEU A 359 23.18 22.52 0.48
C LEU A 359 22.50 23.83 0.08
N THR A 360 21.19 23.79 -0.17
CA THR A 360 20.39 24.98 -0.52
C THR A 360 20.00 25.81 0.70
N ARG A 361 20.21 25.28 1.91
CA ARG A 361 19.83 25.95 3.15
C ARG A 361 20.63 27.25 3.34
N MET A 362 19.91 28.36 3.51
CA MET A 362 20.54 29.63 3.82
C MET A 362 21.13 29.64 5.24
N ILE A 363 22.45 29.79 5.32
CA ILE A 363 23.19 29.91 6.58
C ILE A 363 22.96 31.32 7.17
N LYS A 364 22.11 31.42 8.20
CA LYS A 364 21.81 32.70 8.88
C LYS A 364 22.88 33.13 9.90
N LYS A 365 23.61 32.17 10.46
CA LYS A 365 24.63 32.39 11.50
C LYS A 365 25.95 31.80 11.02
N PRO A 366 27.10 32.47 11.23
CA PRO A 366 28.38 31.88 10.87
C PRO A 366 28.57 30.53 11.58
N PRO A 367 29.13 29.51 10.91
CA PRO A 367 29.34 28.21 11.50
C PRO A 367 30.29 28.31 12.71
N ALA A 368 29.95 27.63 13.80
CA ALA A 368 30.82 27.56 14.96
C ALA A 368 32.04 26.68 14.63
N LEU A 369 33.24 27.22 14.86
CA LEU A 369 34.47 26.45 14.75
C LEU A 369 34.73 25.71 16.06
N SER A 370 35.19 24.46 15.96
CA SER A 370 35.65 23.73 17.14
C SER A 370 36.86 24.47 17.74
N LEU A 371 36.90 24.67 19.06
CA LEU A 371 38.05 25.32 19.71
C LEU A 371 39.36 24.51 19.52
N PHE A 372 39.25 23.21 19.22
CA PHE A 372 40.37 22.31 18.96
C PHE A 372 40.99 22.49 17.57
N SER A 373 40.25 22.96 16.56
CA SER A 373 40.78 23.15 15.20
C SER A 373 41.77 24.32 15.11
N ILE A 374 41.72 25.26 16.05
CA ILE A 374 42.71 26.37 16.15
C ILE A 374 44.09 25.86 16.57
N SER A 375 44.18 24.66 17.16
CA SER A 375 45.44 24.04 17.58
C SER A 375 46.11 23.19 16.50
N TYR A 376 45.40 22.85 15.42
CA TYR A 376 46.00 22.26 14.22
C TYR A 376 46.75 23.35 13.46
N LYS A 377 47.99 23.57 13.87
CA LYS A 377 48.96 24.32 13.07
C LYS A 377 49.19 23.49 11.80
N GLU A 378 48.72 23.97 10.65
CA GLU A 378 49.16 23.46 9.35
C GLU A 378 50.69 23.32 9.37
N PRO A 379 51.26 22.17 8.96
CA PRO A 379 52.69 22.10 8.74
C PRO A 379 53.03 23.13 7.67
N ALA A 380 53.81 24.14 8.05
CA ALA A 380 54.14 25.27 7.21
C ALA A 380 54.63 24.80 5.83
N SER A 381 53.84 25.07 4.80
CA SER A 381 54.37 25.12 3.44
C SER A 381 55.37 26.27 3.39
N SER A 382 56.56 25.96 2.90
CA SER A 382 57.71 26.84 2.87
C SER A 382 57.48 28.04 1.95
N SER A 383 57.18 29.22 2.50
CA SER A 383 57.72 30.51 1.98
C SER A 383 57.34 31.71 2.86
N SER A 384 58.40 32.32 3.43
CA SER A 384 58.63 33.76 3.66
C SER A 384 57.72 34.62 4.57
N SER A 385 58.29 35.01 5.72
CA SER A 385 58.40 36.38 6.33
C SER A 385 57.14 37.27 6.40
N THR A 386 56.77 37.96 7.50
CA THR A 386 57.54 38.61 8.58
C THR A 386 56.56 39.22 9.61
N ALA A 387 56.95 39.23 10.89
CA ALA A 387 56.55 40.17 11.99
C ALA A 387 55.05 40.24 12.39
N SER A 388 54.63 40.39 13.64
CA SER A 388 55.25 40.92 14.87
C SER A 388 54.53 40.39 16.12
N ALA A 389 55.23 40.41 17.25
CA ALA A 389 54.80 39.88 18.54
C ALA A 389 53.86 40.81 19.32
N ALA A 390 52.92 40.24 20.10
CA ALA A 390 52.40 40.82 21.34
C ALA A 390 51.78 39.76 22.28
N LEU A 391 52.57 39.39 23.29
CA LEU A 391 52.25 39.22 24.70
C LEU A 391 50.93 38.53 25.17
N GLY A 392 51.10 37.39 25.85
CA GLY A 392 50.50 37.21 27.18
C GLY A 392 49.32 36.25 27.37
N SER A 393 49.56 34.93 27.38
CA SER A 393 48.92 33.99 28.32
C SER A 393 49.59 32.61 28.17
N LYS A 394 50.34 32.15 29.18
CA LYS A 394 50.81 30.77 29.24
C LYS A 394 49.61 29.84 29.50
N LYS A 395 48.97 29.37 28.42
CA LYS A 395 48.20 28.13 28.48
C LYS A 395 49.10 27.02 27.93
N SER A 396 49.39 26.03 28.77
CA SER A 396 50.02 24.78 28.33
C SER A 396 49.25 24.24 27.13
N PRO A 397 49.90 23.90 26.01
CA PRO A 397 49.21 23.29 24.88
C PRO A 397 48.62 21.97 25.38
N VAL A 398 47.29 21.87 25.37
CA VAL A 398 46.62 20.59 25.56
C VAL A 398 46.94 19.80 24.30
N VAL A 399 47.90 18.87 24.42
CA VAL A 399 48.20 17.89 23.37
C VAL A 399 46.99 16.96 23.34
N VAL A 400 46.10 17.19 22.39
CA VAL A 400 45.02 16.25 22.08
C VAL A 400 45.64 15.27 21.09
N ASP A 401 45.97 14.07 21.57
CA ASP A 401 46.39 12.99 20.69
C ASP A 401 45.28 12.71 19.68
N ASP A 402 45.64 12.79 18.40
CA ASP A 402 44.71 12.60 17.30
C ASP A 402 44.41 11.11 17.13
N ILE A 403 43.44 10.63 17.90
CA ILE A 403 43.00 9.22 17.96
C ILE A 403 42.70 8.67 16.56
N VAL A 404 42.19 9.51 15.66
CA VAL A 404 41.88 9.11 14.27
C VAL A 404 43.18 8.80 13.53
N ASN A 405 44.17 9.69 13.54
CA ASN A 405 45.47 9.42 12.92
C ASN A 405 46.22 8.24 13.56
N GLN A 406 45.97 7.94 14.84
CA GLN A 406 46.50 6.72 15.48
C GLN A 406 45.80 5.45 14.99
N MET A 407 44.49 5.48 14.70
CA MET A 407 43.77 4.33 14.15
C MET A 407 44.14 4.00 12.70
N TRP A 408 44.51 5.00 11.89
CA TRP A 408 44.88 4.81 10.47
C TRP A 408 46.36 4.51 10.23
N LYS A 409 47.20 4.50 11.27
CA LYS A 409 48.60 4.05 11.24
C LYS A 409 48.70 2.61 11.78
N ILE A 410 48.09 1.67 11.07
CA ILE A 410 48.37 0.23 11.20
C ILE A 410 49.22 -0.19 10.01
#